data_AF-A0A9W9N5X1-F1
#
_entry.id   AF-A0A9W9N5X1-F1
#
_cell.length_a   1.000
_cell.length_b   1.000
_cell.length_c   1.000
_cell.angle_alpha   90.00
_cell.angle_beta   90.00
_cell.angle_gamma   90.00
#
_symmetry.space_group_name_H-M   'P 1'
#
loop_
_entity.id
_entity.type
_entity.pdbx_description
1 polymer ?
#
loop_
_entity_poly.entity_id
_entity_poly.type
_entity_poly.pdbx_seq_one_letter_code
_entity_poly.pdbx_strand_id
1 'polypeptide(L)'
;MPTEERLNEMRGYKAALRNPKVGQEAKQNAQAMLNELGGDQPREELHKARGDQNKDPVRVSAGLKAAQHNPIVTEGGKQRAAEKMEQRGAPEE
;
A
#
# COMPACT_ATOMS: atom_id res chain seq x y z
N MET A 1 11.89 -13.34 -11.72
CA MET A 1 12.14 -12.19 -10.81
C MET A 1 11.52 -12.47 -9.44
N PRO A 2 12.32 -12.53 -8.37
CA PRO A 2 11.84 -12.54 -6.99
C PRO A 2 10.82 -11.42 -6.73
N THR A 3 9.79 -11.67 -5.91
CA THR A 3 8.74 -10.66 -5.65
C THR A 3 9.27 -9.41 -4.95
N GLU A 4 10.29 -9.54 -4.09
CA GLU A 4 10.96 -8.39 -3.47
C GLU A 4 11.73 -7.52 -4.48
N GLU A 5 12.32 -8.14 -5.50
CA GLU A 5 13.04 -7.44 -6.57
C GLU A 5 12.07 -6.61 -7.42
N ARG A 6 10.95 -7.23 -7.85
CA ARG A 6 9.85 -6.54 -8.54
C ARG A 6 9.33 -5.35 -7.73
N LEU A 7 9.19 -5.51 -6.42
CA LEU A 7 8.72 -4.43 -5.54
C LEU A 7 9.74 -3.29 -5.44
N ASN A 8 11.03 -3.59 -5.40
CA ASN A 8 12.09 -2.59 -5.35
C ASN A 8 12.19 -1.80 -6.67
N GLU A 9 12.07 -2.47 -7.82
CA GLU A 9 12.00 -1.81 -9.12
C GLU A 9 10.81 -0.86 -9.21
N MET A 10 9.62 -1.31 -8.83
CA MET A 10 8.43 -0.45 -8.79
C MET A 10 8.62 0.78 -7.90
N ARG A 11 9.28 0.64 -6.75
CA ARG A 11 9.59 1.78 -5.88
C ARG A 11 10.47 2.79 -6.61
N GLY A 12 11.47 2.31 -7.35
CA GLY A 12 12.34 3.12 -8.21
C GLY A 12 11.56 3.88 -9.27
N TYR A 13 10.72 3.20 -10.04
CA TYR A 13 9.91 3.85 -11.08
C TYR A 13 8.90 4.85 -10.51
N LYS A 14 8.25 4.54 -9.38
CA LYS A 14 7.34 5.48 -8.70
C LYS A 14 8.07 6.72 -8.18
N ALA A 15 9.31 6.56 -7.74
CA ALA A 15 10.17 7.69 -7.37
C ALA A 15 10.53 8.55 -8.59
N ALA A 16 10.84 7.92 -9.74
CA ALA A 16 11.14 8.64 -10.98
C ALA A 16 9.96 9.50 -11.45
N LEU A 17 8.72 9.01 -11.34
CA LEU A 17 7.51 9.78 -11.68
C LEU A 17 7.35 11.06 -10.86
N ARG A 18 7.71 11.02 -9.57
CA ARG A 18 7.58 12.15 -8.64
C ARG A 18 8.77 13.10 -8.68
N ASN A 19 9.88 12.69 -9.26
CA ASN A 19 11.09 13.50 -9.28
C ASN A 19 10.97 14.62 -10.35
N PRO A 20 11.05 15.91 -9.95
CA PRO A 20 10.99 17.02 -10.91
C PRO A 20 12.21 17.07 -11.85
N LYS A 21 13.34 16.44 -11.48
CA LYS A 21 14.56 16.36 -12.31
C LYS A 21 14.49 15.31 -13.42
N VAL A 22 13.45 14.47 -13.43
CA VAL A 22 13.28 13.42 -14.44
C VAL A 22 12.48 14.01 -15.60
N GLY A 23 13.00 13.85 -16.82
CA GLY A 23 12.36 14.31 -18.05
C GLY A 23 11.03 13.61 -18.33
N GLN A 24 10.18 14.23 -19.14
CA GLN A 24 8.83 13.72 -19.41
C GLN A 24 8.83 12.34 -20.09
N GLU A 25 9.72 12.12 -21.05
CA GLU A 25 9.89 10.82 -21.73
C GLU A 25 10.29 9.72 -20.75
N ALA A 26 11.25 9.99 -19.87
CA ALA A 26 11.67 9.03 -18.84
C ALA A 26 10.53 8.71 -17.85
N LYS A 27 9.64 9.68 -17.54
CA LYS A 27 8.44 9.42 -16.75
C LYS A 27 7.43 8.54 -17.48
N GLN A 28 7.24 8.76 -18.78
CA GLN A 28 6.37 7.91 -19.59
C GLN A 28 6.88 6.46 -19.64
N ASN A 29 8.19 6.29 -19.82
CA ASN A 29 8.82 4.97 -19.75
C ASN A 29 8.64 4.34 -18.36
N ALA A 30 8.91 5.07 -17.27
CA ALA A 30 8.70 4.58 -15.91
C ALA A 30 7.25 4.15 -15.64
N GLN A 31 6.27 4.87 -16.21
CA GLN A 31 4.86 4.49 -16.12
C GLN A 31 4.56 3.21 -16.89
N ALA A 32 5.13 3.02 -18.08
CA ALA A 32 4.99 1.79 -18.85
C ALA A 32 5.57 0.58 -18.10
N MET A 33 6.78 0.72 -17.54
CA MET A 33 7.43 -0.33 -16.75
C MET A 33 6.63 -0.68 -15.49
N LEU A 34 6.03 0.31 -14.81
CA LEU A 34 5.14 0.06 -13.66
C LEU A 34 3.92 -0.78 -14.04
N ASN A 35 3.36 -0.57 -15.22
CA ASN A 35 2.22 -1.35 -15.71
C ASN A 35 2.66 -2.79 -16.02
N GLU A 36 3.83 -2.98 -16.63
CA GLU A 36 4.40 -4.29 -16.95
C GLU A 36 4.74 -5.11 -15.70
N LEU A 37 5.28 -4.46 -14.66
CA LEU A 37 5.59 -5.09 -13.37
C LEU A 37 4.36 -5.49 -12.55
N GLY A 38 3.15 -5.26 -13.07
CA GLY A 38 1.89 -5.65 -12.43
C GLY A 38 1.33 -4.61 -11.46
N GLY A 39 1.76 -3.35 -11.55
CA GLY A 39 1.22 -2.28 -10.69
C GLY A 39 1.38 -2.63 -9.21
N ASP A 40 0.29 -2.71 -8.44
CA ASP A 40 0.35 -3.06 -7.01
C ASP A 40 0.36 -4.58 -6.71
N GLN A 41 0.27 -5.46 -7.72
CA GLN A 41 0.23 -6.93 -7.55
C GLN A 41 1.40 -7.51 -6.73
N PRO A 42 2.68 -7.11 -6.93
CA PRO A 42 3.80 -7.67 -6.18
C PRO A 42 3.73 -7.39 -4.67
N ARG A 43 3.06 -6.31 -4.28
CA ARG A 43 2.86 -5.99 -2.86
C ARG A 43 1.88 -6.94 -2.21
N GLU A 44 0.83 -7.32 -2.92
CA GLU A 44 -0.18 -8.25 -2.43
C GLU A 44 0.38 -9.68 -2.33
N GLU A 45 1.17 -10.10 -3.31
CA GLU A 45 1.92 -11.37 -3.26
C GLU A 45 2.84 -11.44 -2.04
N LEU A 46 3.58 -10.36 -1.74
CA LEU A 46 4.43 -10.31 -0.53
C LEU A 46 3.63 -10.37 0.76
N HIS A 47 2.48 -9.70 0.84
CA HIS A 47 1.61 -9.81 2.01
C HIS A 47 1.12 -11.26 2.19
N LYS A 48 0.72 -11.93 1.10
CA LYS A 48 0.31 -13.35 1.13
C LYS A 48 1.47 -14.25 1.58
N ALA A 49 2.65 -14.09 0.99
CA ALA A 49 3.85 -14.86 1.33
C ALA A 49 4.31 -14.65 2.79
N ARG A 50 4.11 -13.47 3.36
CA ARG A 50 4.42 -13.17 4.77
C ARG A 50 3.36 -13.67 5.75
N GLY A 51 2.26 -14.25 5.26
CA GLY A 51 1.17 -14.76 6.10
C GLY A 51 0.25 -13.66 6.65
N ASP A 52 0.24 -12.47 6.05
CA ASP A 52 -0.60 -11.35 6.51
C ASP A 52 -2.11 -11.65 6.43
N GLN A 53 -2.52 -12.70 5.71
CA GLN A 53 -3.91 -13.17 5.67
C GLN A 53 -4.38 -13.83 6.98
N ASN A 54 -3.45 -14.28 7.83
CA ASN A 54 -3.74 -14.92 9.12
C ASN A 54 -3.64 -13.95 10.31
N LYS A 55 -3.72 -12.63 10.06
CA LYS A 55 -3.72 -11.65 11.14
C LYS A 55 -4.96 -11.80 12.00
N ASP A 56 -4.74 -11.77 13.31
CA ASP A 56 -5.82 -11.74 14.31
C ASP A 56 -6.77 -10.56 14.00
N PRO A 57 -8.07 -10.83 13.75
CA PRO A 57 -9.03 -9.81 13.36
C PRO A 57 -9.20 -8.72 14.43
N VAL A 58 -9.08 -9.06 15.71
CA VAL A 58 -9.16 -8.11 16.82
C VAL A 58 -7.97 -7.15 16.78
N ARG A 59 -6.76 -7.66 16.53
CA ARG A 59 -5.56 -6.82 16.38
C ARG A 59 -5.63 -5.90 15.17
N VAL A 60 -6.20 -6.36 14.06
CA VAL A 60 -6.42 -5.53 12.87
C VAL A 60 -7.37 -4.39 13.19
N SER A 61 -8.52 -4.68 13.81
CA SER A 61 -9.51 -3.67 14.21
C SER A 61 -8.95 -2.67 15.22
N ALA A 62 -8.18 -3.15 16.22
CA ALA A 62 -7.49 -2.29 17.17
C ALA A 62 -6.49 -1.33 16.49
N GLY A 63 -5.73 -1.83 15.51
CA GLY A 63 -4.82 -1.02 14.71
C GLY A 63 -5.53 0.06 13.89
N LEU A 64 -6.68 -0.29 13.28
CA LEU A 64 -7.53 0.67 12.56
C LEU A 64 -8.13 1.71 13.51
N LYS A 65 -8.55 1.34 14.72
CA LYS A 65 -9.04 2.26 15.76
C LYS A 65 -7.93 3.23 16.18
N ALA A 66 -6.73 2.71 16.43
CA ALA A 66 -5.58 3.54 16.77
C ALA A 66 -5.23 4.53 15.64
N ALA A 67 -5.30 4.09 14.38
CA ALA A 67 -5.04 4.97 13.24
C ALA A 67 -6.04 6.14 13.12
N GLN A 68 -7.30 5.94 13.52
CA GLN A 68 -8.31 7.00 13.50
C GLN A 68 -8.03 8.11 14.53
N HIS A 69 -7.45 7.77 15.68
CA HIS A 69 -7.18 8.73 16.76
C HIS A 69 -5.74 9.27 16.78
N ASN A 70 -4.84 8.69 15.99
CA ASN A 70 -3.44 9.08 16.00
C ASN A 70 -3.25 10.47 15.33
N PRO A 71 -2.69 11.47 16.03
CA PRO A 71 -2.51 12.82 15.50
C PRO A 71 -1.49 12.90 14.35
N ILE A 72 -0.59 11.91 14.23
CA ILE A 72 0.41 11.83 13.15
C ILE A 72 -0.23 11.29 11.85
N VAL A 73 -1.39 10.64 11.94
CA VAL A 73 -2.10 10.14 10.77
C VAL A 73 -2.88 11.28 10.12
N THR A 74 -2.75 11.38 8.80
CA THR A 74 -3.49 12.38 8.01
C THR A 74 -5.00 12.15 8.06
N GLU A 75 -5.80 13.19 7.85
CA GLU A 75 -7.26 13.07 7.81
C GLU A 75 -7.74 12.02 6.81
N GLY A 76 -7.19 12.02 5.59
CA GLY A 76 -7.50 10.98 4.59
C GLY A 76 -7.00 9.59 4.96
N GLY A 77 -6.04 9.47 5.89
CA GLY A 77 -5.63 8.20 6.47
C GLY A 77 -6.61 7.70 7.54
N LYS A 78 -7.10 8.60 8.39
CA LYS A 78 -8.13 8.33 9.41
C LYS A 78 -9.44 7.88 8.76
N GLN A 79 -9.90 8.60 7.73
CA GLN A 79 -11.10 8.24 6.96
C GLN A 79 -11.00 6.83 6.37
N ARG A 80 -9.90 6.51 5.70
CA ARG A 80 -9.67 5.17 5.16
C ARG A 80 -9.62 4.08 6.24
N ALA A 81 -9.14 4.41 7.43
CA ALA A 81 -9.13 3.47 8.54
C ALA A 81 -10.56 3.20 9.06
N ALA A 82 -11.40 4.23 9.11
CA ALA A 82 -12.82 4.10 9.43
C ALA A 82 -13.57 3.27 8.37
N GLU A 83 -13.41 3.59 7.08
CA GLU A 83 -14.03 2.84 5.97
C GLU A 83 -13.67 1.34 6.02
N LYS A 84 -12.40 1.02 6.29
CA LYS A 84 -11.94 -0.38 6.41
C LYS A 84 -12.47 -1.09 7.65
N MET A 85 -12.77 -0.35 8.71
CA MET A 85 -13.37 -0.91 9.92
C MET A 85 -14.85 -1.23 9.67
N GLU A 86 -15.57 -0.34 8.99
CA GLU A 86 -16.97 -0.54 8.59
C GLU A 86 -17.13 -1.74 7.64
N GLN A 87 -16.28 -1.83 6.62
CA GLN A 87 -16.27 -2.96 5.66
C GLN A 87 -16.02 -4.33 6.30
N ARG A 88 -15.38 -4.37 7.47
CA ARG A 88 -15.05 -5.62 8.16
C ARG A 88 -16.15 -6.13 9.07
N GLY A 89 -17.21 -5.34 9.30
CA GLY A 89 -18.14 -5.56 10.42
C GLY A 89 -17.43 -5.23 11.72
N ALA A 90 -17.94 -4.25 12.46
CA ALA A 90 -17.37 -3.89 13.76
C ALA A 90 -17.36 -5.14 14.66
N PRO A 91 -16.23 -5.52 15.30
CA PRO A 91 -16.34 -6.36 16.47
C PRO A 91 -17.14 -5.55 17.51
N GLU A 92 -18.34 -6.02 17.84
CA GLU A 92 -19.09 -5.52 18.99
C GLU A 92 -18.19 -5.62 20.25
N GLU A 93 -18.30 -4.60 21.10
CA GLU A 93 -17.48 -4.36 22.29
C GLU A 93 -17.47 -5.52 23.29
#